data_AF-A0A3P9AEQ2-F1
#
_entry.id   AF-A0A3P9AEQ2-F1
#
_cell.length_a   1.000
_cell.length_b   1.000
_cell.length_c   1.000
_cell.angle_alpha   90.00
_cell.angle_beta   90.00
_cell.angle_gamma   90.00
#
_symmetry.space_group_name_H-M   'P 1'
#
loop_
_entity.id
_entity.type
_entity.pdbx_description
1 polymer ?
#
loop_
_entity_poly.entity_id
_entity_poly.type
_entity_poly.pdbx_seq_one_letter_code
_entity_poly.pdbx_strand_id
1 'polypeptide(L)'
;METSQRSSILISIIVVLNIIVWMVLMSALGLGAMHLNDCPLQPYIPVYLLVIGATSIASLLLVYFINTLGPGMLSLLTSSCVILLQLFNLVWFLTGCVWVYSIFPLNYDATTGEKYCQRTIYLFAFWFNSLGSICMDNAQVRELVSKCMQARDRAYCPYSRFPVGAAILTAGGAIITGCNVENASYGLTVCAERTAIQRAVAEGHRKFTAIAVTCDIRDSFVGPCGACRQVLIEFGTDLVVYLTKPDGSYKETSLKELLPLPFSPAHLGK
;
A
#
# COMPACT_ATOMS: atom_id res chain seq x y z
N MET A 1 -13.19 32.92 7.93
CA MET A 1 -14.45 32.16 7.81
C MET A 1 -14.21 30.79 7.20
N GLU A 2 -13.49 30.71 6.07
CA GLU A 2 -13.13 29.46 5.38
C GLU A 2 -12.28 28.48 6.22
N THR A 3 -11.35 29.00 7.03
CA THR A 3 -10.54 28.20 7.97
C THR A 3 -11.35 27.55 9.09
N SER A 4 -12.34 28.27 9.64
CA SER A 4 -13.23 27.75 10.69
C SER A 4 -14.14 26.64 10.15
N GLN A 5 -14.68 26.82 8.93
CA GLN A 5 -15.53 25.84 8.27
C GLN A 5 -14.75 24.56 7.91
N ARG A 6 -13.50 24.70 7.44
CA ARG A 6 -12.61 23.57 7.17
C ARG A 6 -12.27 22.76 8.43
N SER A 7 -12.04 23.44 9.55
CA SER A 7 -11.80 22.79 10.86
C SER A 7 -13.02 22.04 11.37
N SER A 8 -14.23 22.60 11.27
CA SER A 8 -15.46 21.92 11.68
C SER A 8 -15.75 20.67 10.84
N ILE A 9 -15.55 20.74 9.52
CA ILE A 9 -15.71 19.57 8.63
C ILE A 9 -14.69 18.48 9.00
N LEU A 10 -13.44 18.85 9.24
CA LEU A 10 -12.38 17.90 9.62
C LEU A 10 -12.71 17.19 10.94
N ILE A 11 -13.18 17.92 11.95
CA ILE A 11 -13.57 17.34 13.25
C ILE A 11 -14.72 16.35 13.07
N SER A 12 -15.75 16.72 12.30
CA SER A 12 -16.88 15.83 12.01
C SER A 12 -16.43 14.55 11.31
N ILE A 13 -15.52 14.64 10.35
CA ILE A 13 -14.95 13.46 9.66
C ILE A 13 -14.21 12.56 10.66
N ILE A 14 -13.37 13.14 11.53
CA ILE A 14 -12.61 12.38 12.53
C ILE A 14 -13.56 11.64 13.47
N VAL A 15 -14.62 12.29 13.94
CA VAL A 15 -15.63 11.66 14.82
C VAL A 15 -16.33 10.50 14.12
N VAL A 16 -16.77 10.70 12.88
CA VAL A 16 -17.43 9.64 12.10
C VAL A 16 -16.50 8.45 11.87
N LEU A 17 -15.24 8.70 11.48
CA LEU A 17 -14.25 7.64 11.31
C LEU A 17 -14.01 6.86 12.61
N ASN A 18 -13.95 7.56 13.75
CA ASN A 18 -13.77 6.93 15.04
C ASN A 18 -14.95 6.01 15.39
N ILE A 19 -16.19 6.48 15.18
CA ILE A 19 -17.40 5.67 15.39
C ILE A 19 -17.40 4.42 14.50
N ILE A 20 -17.01 4.56 13.23
CA ILE A 20 -16.90 3.42 12.31
C ILE A 20 -15.89 2.39 12.82
N VAL A 21 -14.71 2.83 13.26
CA VAL A 21 -13.67 1.95 13.83
C VAL A 21 -14.22 1.18 15.03
N TRP A 22 -14.90 1.86 15.97
CA TRP A 22 -15.52 1.19 17.12
C TRP A 22 -16.56 0.15 16.72
N MET A 23 -17.43 0.46 15.76
CA MET A 23 -18.44 -0.49 15.27
C MET A 23 -17.77 -1.73 14.67
N VAL A 24 -16.75 -1.57 13.84
CA VAL A 24 -16.03 -2.68 13.21
C VAL A 24 -15.37 -3.57 14.27
N LEU A 25 -14.70 -2.99 15.28
CA LEU A 25 -14.05 -3.76 16.33
C LEU A 25 -15.04 -4.52 17.21
N MET A 26 -16.17 -3.89 17.55
CA MET A 26 -17.25 -4.55 18.31
C MET A 26 -17.91 -5.66 17.49
N SER A 27 -18.10 -5.47 16.19
CA SER A 27 -18.60 -6.52 15.29
C SER A 27 -17.61 -7.69 15.18
N ALA A 28 -16.30 -7.43 15.12
CA ALA A 28 -15.27 -8.48 15.11
C ALA A 28 -15.35 -9.34 16.37
N LEU A 29 -15.43 -8.68 17.54
CA LEU A 29 -15.58 -9.35 18.83
C LEU A 29 -16.90 -10.15 18.91
N GLY A 30 -18.02 -9.53 18.51
CA GLY A 30 -19.33 -10.17 18.56
C GLY A 30 -19.44 -11.37 17.63
N LEU A 31 -19.01 -11.24 16.37
CA LEU A 31 -19.06 -12.33 15.38
C LEU A 31 -18.12 -13.48 15.75
N GLY A 32 -16.92 -13.18 16.23
CA GLY A 32 -15.99 -14.20 16.71
C GLY A 32 -16.49 -14.94 17.95
N ALA A 33 -17.19 -14.25 18.86
CA ALA A 33 -17.78 -14.86 20.06
C ALA A 33 -18.98 -15.75 19.75
N MET A 34 -19.93 -15.25 18.93
CA MET A 34 -21.18 -15.94 18.63
C MET A 34 -20.95 -17.25 17.87
N HIS A 35 -19.92 -17.30 17.03
CA HIS A 35 -19.73 -18.38 16.08
C HIS A 35 -18.36 -19.08 16.24
N LEU A 36 -17.88 -19.17 17.49
CA LEU A 36 -16.57 -19.72 17.82
C LEU A 36 -16.35 -21.15 17.28
N ASN A 37 -17.42 -21.95 17.21
CA ASN A 37 -17.38 -23.35 16.79
C ASN A 37 -17.94 -23.59 15.38
N ASP A 38 -18.45 -22.56 14.70
CA ASP A 38 -19.17 -22.70 13.42
C ASP A 38 -18.23 -22.61 12.19
N CYS A 39 -16.92 -22.74 12.42
CA CYS A 39 -15.89 -22.79 11.38
C CYS A 39 -14.97 -24.01 11.52
N PRO A 40 -15.51 -25.23 11.37
CA PRO A 40 -14.74 -26.47 11.54
C PRO A 40 -13.63 -26.69 10.50
N LEU A 41 -13.67 -25.99 9.36
CA LEU A 41 -12.62 -26.01 8.33
C LEU A 41 -11.38 -25.23 8.76
N GLN A 42 -11.56 -24.12 9.48
CA GLN A 42 -10.47 -23.31 10.02
C GLN A 42 -10.89 -22.69 11.37
N PRO A 43 -10.68 -23.39 12.50
CA PRO A 43 -11.16 -22.97 13.81
C PRO A 43 -10.49 -21.69 14.33
N TYR A 44 -9.38 -21.27 13.70
CA TYR A 44 -8.65 -20.06 14.09
C TYR A 44 -9.25 -18.76 13.57
N ILE A 45 -10.18 -18.77 12.60
CA ILE A 45 -10.79 -17.53 12.07
C ILE A 45 -11.67 -16.82 13.13
N PRO A 46 -12.55 -17.51 13.87
CA PRO A 46 -13.28 -16.86 14.97
C PRO A 46 -12.36 -16.36 16.08
N VAL A 47 -11.33 -17.14 16.45
CA VAL A 47 -10.33 -16.75 17.45
C VAL A 47 -9.53 -15.52 17.00
N TYR A 48 -9.19 -15.45 15.72
CA TYR A 48 -8.54 -14.29 15.12
C TYR A 48 -9.36 -13.01 15.35
N LEU A 49 -10.65 -13.03 14.98
CA LEU A 49 -11.55 -11.89 15.13
C LEU A 49 -11.76 -11.46 16.58
N LEU A 50 -11.86 -12.43 17.49
CA LEU A 50 -11.96 -12.17 18.93
C LEU A 50 -10.73 -11.43 19.46
N VAL A 51 -9.55 -11.98 19.18
CA VAL A 51 -8.30 -11.45 19.71
C VAL A 51 -8.00 -10.09 19.09
N ILE A 52 -8.13 -9.91 17.77
CA ILE A 52 -7.87 -8.62 17.12
C ILE A 52 -8.87 -7.55 17.56
N GLY A 53 -10.14 -7.91 17.78
CA GLY A 53 -11.16 -7.00 18.29
C GLY A 53 -10.85 -6.54 19.72
N ALA A 54 -10.62 -7.48 20.63
CA ALA A 54 -10.37 -7.18 22.05
C ALA A 54 -9.10 -6.34 22.27
N THR A 55 -8.00 -6.73 21.62
CA THR A 55 -6.71 -6.05 21.75
C THR A 55 -6.71 -4.66 21.12
N SER A 56 -7.42 -4.47 19.99
CA SER A 56 -7.58 -3.16 19.37
C SER A 56 -8.43 -2.22 20.21
N ILE A 57 -9.52 -2.71 20.83
CA ILE A 57 -10.34 -1.95 21.77
C ILE A 57 -9.49 -1.53 22.99
N ALA A 58 -8.74 -2.45 23.58
CA ALA A 58 -7.85 -2.16 24.69
C ALA A 58 -6.82 -1.08 24.32
N SER A 59 -6.21 -1.18 23.13
CA SER A 59 -5.27 -0.17 22.66
C SER A 59 -5.92 1.21 22.48
N LEU A 60 -7.14 1.29 21.95
CA LEU A 60 -7.86 2.57 21.78
C LEU A 60 -8.18 3.22 23.12
N LEU A 61 -8.62 2.42 24.10
CA LEU A 61 -8.88 2.90 25.46
C LEU A 61 -7.62 3.44 26.12
N LEU A 62 -6.48 2.76 25.95
CA LEU A 62 -5.20 3.23 26.48
C LEU A 62 -4.74 4.54 25.81
N VAL A 63 -4.93 4.70 24.50
CA VAL A 63 -4.65 5.95 23.80
C VAL A 63 -5.54 7.09 24.31
N TYR A 64 -6.85 6.83 24.50
CA TYR A 64 -7.77 7.81 25.09
C TYR A 64 -7.34 8.21 26.52
N PHE A 65 -6.88 7.23 27.31
CA PHE A 65 -6.37 7.47 28.66
C PHE A 65 -5.09 8.32 28.66
N ILE A 66 -4.13 8.05 27.76
CA ILE A 66 -2.92 8.86 27.57
C ILE A 66 -3.28 10.32 27.27
N ASN A 67 -4.24 10.54 26.37
CA ASN A 67 -4.66 11.89 25.98
C ASN A 67 -5.34 12.65 27.14
N THR A 68 -5.91 11.94 28.11
CA THR A 68 -6.58 12.54 29.28
C THR A 68 -5.60 12.89 30.41
N LEU A 69 -4.52 12.10 30.59
CA LEU A 69 -3.61 12.25 31.75
C LEU A 69 -2.57 13.37 31.63
N GLY A 70 -2.36 13.93 30.43
CA GLY A 70 -1.27 14.86 30.19
C GLY A 70 0.12 14.21 30.27
N PRO A 71 1.20 14.98 30.08
CA PRO A 71 2.56 14.45 30.07
C PRO A 71 3.04 14.04 31.48
N GLY A 72 3.53 12.81 31.64
CA GLY A 72 4.07 12.30 32.90
C GLY A 72 4.64 10.88 32.78
N MET A 73 5.19 10.33 33.88
CA MET A 73 5.76 8.97 33.89
C MET A 73 4.72 7.88 33.55
N LEU A 74 3.48 8.07 34.00
CA LEU A 74 2.38 7.15 33.70
C LEU A 74 2.02 7.15 32.20
N SER A 75 2.09 8.30 31.52
CA SER A 75 1.79 8.38 30.08
C SER A 75 2.89 7.75 29.24
N LEU A 76 4.16 7.82 29.66
CA LEU A 76 5.26 7.09 29.04
C LEU A 76 5.06 5.57 29.14
N LEU A 77 4.80 5.03 30.34
CA LEU A 77 4.54 3.60 30.55
C LEU A 77 3.34 3.12 29.72
N THR A 78 2.24 3.88 29.75
CA THR A 78 1.04 3.55 28.98
C THR A 78 1.32 3.58 27.47
N SER A 79 2.14 4.52 27.00
CA SER A 79 2.55 4.60 25.59
C SER A 79 3.37 3.38 25.17
N SER A 80 4.30 2.92 26.02
CA SER A 80 5.03 1.68 25.77
C SER A 80 4.11 0.47 25.68
N CYS A 81 3.10 0.36 26.56
CA CYS A 81 2.08 -0.69 26.48
C CYS A 81 1.28 -0.64 25.18
N VAL A 82 0.90 0.56 24.73
CA VAL A 82 0.23 0.74 23.42
C VAL A 82 1.11 0.25 22.29
N ILE A 83 2.39 0.63 22.25
CA ILE A 83 3.32 0.18 21.21
C ILE A 83 3.42 -1.36 21.18
N LEU A 84 3.56 -2.00 22.35
CA LEU A 84 3.62 -3.46 22.44
C LEU A 84 2.34 -4.13 21.93
N LEU A 85 1.16 -3.60 22.29
CA LEU A 85 -0.11 -4.10 21.79
C LEU A 85 -0.25 -3.91 20.27
N GLN A 86 0.23 -2.80 19.72
CA GLN A 86 0.20 -2.55 18.28
C GLN A 86 1.13 -3.50 17.51
N LEU A 87 2.32 -3.78 18.05
CA LEU A 87 3.23 -4.78 17.47
C LEU A 87 2.61 -6.19 17.51
N PHE A 88 1.96 -6.56 18.62
CA PHE A 88 1.21 -7.81 18.71
C PHE A 88 0.09 -7.88 17.67
N ASN A 89 -0.71 -6.81 17.55
CA ASN A 89 -1.81 -6.74 16.58
C ASN A 89 -1.32 -6.84 15.14
N LEU A 90 -0.17 -6.26 14.80
CA LEU A 90 0.42 -6.39 13.48
C LEU A 90 0.77 -7.85 13.16
N VAL A 91 1.45 -8.55 14.07
CA VAL A 91 1.79 -9.97 13.88
C VAL A 91 0.53 -10.84 13.81
N TRP A 92 -0.46 -10.55 14.67
CA TRP A 92 -1.72 -11.27 14.70
C TRP A 92 -2.55 -11.05 13.43
N PHE A 93 -2.56 -9.83 12.89
CA PHE A 93 -3.17 -9.50 11.60
C PHE A 93 -2.54 -10.28 10.44
N LEU A 94 -1.21 -10.32 10.36
CA LEU A 94 -0.49 -11.11 9.35
C LEU A 94 -0.86 -12.59 9.44
N THR A 95 -0.95 -13.12 10.67
CA THR A 95 -1.36 -14.51 10.91
C THR A 95 -2.82 -14.76 10.48
N GLY A 96 -3.71 -13.81 10.77
CA GLY A 96 -5.10 -13.85 10.34
C GLY A 96 -5.27 -13.82 8.81
N CYS A 97 -4.43 -13.06 8.10
CA CYS A 97 -4.39 -13.10 6.64
C CYS A 97 -4.06 -14.51 6.13
N VAL A 98 -3.06 -15.17 6.70
CA VAL A 98 -2.69 -16.55 6.31
C VAL A 98 -3.89 -17.50 6.47
N TRP A 99 -4.60 -17.45 7.61
CA TRP A 99 -5.74 -18.33 7.87
C TRP A 99 -6.94 -18.07 6.95
N VAL A 100 -7.23 -16.81 6.62
CA VAL A 100 -8.37 -16.46 5.77
C VAL A 100 -8.08 -16.77 4.31
N TYR A 101 -6.88 -16.46 3.81
CA TYR A 101 -6.52 -16.69 2.42
C TYR A 101 -6.14 -18.15 2.11
N SER A 102 -5.78 -18.97 3.11
CA SER A 102 -5.48 -20.39 2.88
C SER A 102 -6.68 -21.21 2.41
N ILE A 103 -7.91 -20.69 2.59
CA ILE A 103 -9.16 -21.37 2.27
C ILE A 103 -9.97 -20.64 1.17
N PHE A 104 -9.38 -19.60 0.57
CA PHE A 104 -9.98 -18.87 -0.54
C PHE A 104 -9.68 -19.59 -1.87
N PRO A 105 -10.66 -19.73 -2.80
CA PRO A 105 -12.07 -19.40 -2.67
C PRO A 105 -12.88 -20.53 -1.98
N LEU A 106 -13.75 -20.18 -1.02
CA LEU A 106 -14.65 -21.16 -0.42
C LEU A 106 -15.78 -21.54 -1.38
N ASN A 107 -15.94 -22.84 -1.59
CA ASN A 107 -17.11 -23.40 -2.28
C ASN A 107 -18.22 -23.65 -1.24
N TYR A 108 -19.30 -22.88 -1.29
CA TYR A 108 -20.46 -23.02 -0.39
C TYR A 108 -21.44 -24.03 -0.98
N ASP A 109 -21.05 -25.31 -1.05
CA ASP A 109 -21.94 -26.37 -1.52
C ASP A 109 -22.58 -27.09 -0.33
N ALA A 110 -23.84 -26.77 -0.05
CA ALA A 110 -24.60 -27.33 1.06
C ALA A 110 -24.94 -28.83 0.91
N THR A 111 -24.65 -29.43 -0.25
CA THR A 111 -25.00 -30.83 -0.57
C THR A 111 -23.93 -31.85 -0.21
N THR A 112 -22.70 -31.39 0.03
CA THR A 112 -21.59 -32.24 0.45
C THR A 112 -21.43 -32.08 1.97
N GLY A 113 -21.58 -33.17 2.73
CA GLY A 113 -21.52 -33.16 4.20
C GLY A 113 -20.14 -32.83 4.80
N GLU A 114 -19.33 -32.02 4.12
CA GLU A 114 -18.02 -31.59 4.58
C GLU A 114 -18.09 -30.19 5.23
N LYS A 115 -17.38 -30.10 6.36
CA LYS A 115 -17.19 -28.97 7.26
C LYS A 115 -16.97 -27.64 6.51
N TYR A 116 -17.99 -26.81 6.32
CA TYR A 116 -17.83 -25.45 5.78
C TYR A 116 -17.76 -24.40 6.89
N CYS A 117 -17.10 -23.27 6.63
CA CYS A 117 -17.13 -22.12 7.54
C CYS A 117 -18.42 -21.33 7.33
N GLN A 118 -19.08 -20.90 8.40
CA GLN A 118 -20.24 -20.04 8.26
C GLN A 118 -19.91 -18.76 7.48
N ARG A 119 -20.70 -18.49 6.44
CA ARG A 119 -20.46 -17.43 5.45
C ARG A 119 -20.24 -16.04 6.07
N THR A 120 -20.99 -15.71 7.12
CA THR A 120 -20.93 -14.38 7.77
C THR A 120 -19.57 -14.11 8.41
N ILE A 121 -19.03 -15.06 9.17
CA ILE A 121 -17.73 -14.92 9.85
C ILE A 121 -16.62 -14.79 8.81
N TYR A 122 -16.63 -15.68 7.81
CA TYR A 122 -15.59 -15.71 6.80
C TYR A 122 -15.58 -14.42 5.97
N LEU A 123 -16.74 -13.97 5.49
CA LEU A 123 -16.83 -12.74 4.71
C LEU A 123 -16.41 -11.53 5.55
N PHE A 124 -16.80 -11.47 6.83
CA PHE A 124 -16.35 -10.40 7.71
C PHE A 124 -14.83 -10.41 7.88
N ALA A 125 -14.22 -11.57 8.18
CA ALA A 125 -12.77 -11.70 8.32
C ALA A 125 -12.03 -11.37 7.00
N PHE A 126 -12.57 -11.80 5.87
CA PHE A 126 -12.06 -11.50 4.54
C PHE A 126 -12.06 -10.00 4.25
N TRP A 127 -13.18 -9.31 4.50
CA TRP A 127 -13.27 -7.87 4.29
C TRP A 127 -12.44 -7.08 5.30
N PHE A 128 -12.41 -7.50 6.58
CA PHE A 128 -11.55 -6.91 7.60
C PHE A 128 -10.07 -6.97 7.21
N ASN A 129 -9.61 -8.13 6.72
CA ASN A 129 -8.24 -8.30 6.23
C ASN A 129 -7.98 -7.54 4.94
N SER A 130 -8.92 -7.57 3.99
CA SER A 130 -8.78 -6.88 2.72
C SER A 130 -8.70 -5.36 2.90
N LEU A 131 -9.53 -4.78 3.78
CA LEU A 131 -9.47 -3.35 4.11
C LEU A 131 -8.13 -2.98 4.79
N GLY A 132 -7.64 -3.82 5.72
CA GLY A 132 -6.32 -3.62 6.32
C GLY A 132 -5.19 -3.67 5.28
N SER A 133 -5.27 -4.59 4.32
CA SER A 133 -4.29 -4.73 3.25
C SER A 133 -4.32 -3.54 2.27
N ILE A 134 -5.51 -3.04 1.92
CA ILE A 134 -5.68 -1.83 1.08
C ILE A 134 -5.07 -0.61 1.77
N CYS A 135 -5.20 -0.48 3.09
CA CYS A 135 -4.56 0.61 3.83
C CYS A 135 -3.03 0.53 3.79
N MET A 136 -2.47 -0.69 3.80
CA MET A 136 -1.03 -0.92 3.76
C MET A 136 -0.44 -0.68 2.36
N ASP A 137 -1.14 -1.11 1.30
CA ASP A 137 -0.79 -0.83 -0.10
C ASP A 137 -0.74 0.68 -0.39
N ASN A 138 -1.74 1.42 0.09
CA ASN A 138 -1.76 2.88 -0.01
C ASN A 138 -0.58 3.58 0.70
N ALA A 139 -0.02 2.99 1.76
CA ALA A 139 1.16 3.55 2.42
C ALA A 139 2.42 3.39 1.56
N GLN A 140 2.60 2.23 0.92
CA GLN A 140 3.74 1.97 0.05
C GLN A 140 3.70 2.83 -1.22
N VAL A 141 2.51 3.00 -1.83
CA VAL A 141 2.34 3.90 -2.98
C VAL A 141 2.66 5.34 -2.61
N ARG A 142 2.18 5.83 -1.44
CA ARG A 142 2.51 7.18 -0.96
C ARG A 142 4.02 7.37 -0.77
N GLU A 143 4.71 6.37 -0.21
CA GLU A 143 6.17 6.43 -0.08
C GLU A 143 6.85 6.45 -1.45
N LEU A 144 6.41 5.61 -2.38
CA LEU A 144 6.93 5.56 -3.75
C LEU A 144 6.79 6.91 -4.48
N VAL A 145 5.62 7.53 -4.39
CA VAL A 145 5.34 8.88 -4.95
C VAL A 145 6.22 9.93 -4.27
N SER A 146 6.33 9.91 -2.94
CA SER A 146 7.19 10.85 -2.21
C SER A 146 8.66 10.75 -2.62
N LYS A 147 9.19 9.53 -2.73
CA LYS A 147 10.57 9.26 -3.17
C LYS A 147 10.80 9.70 -4.61
N CYS A 148 9.80 9.50 -5.48
CA CYS A 148 9.82 9.96 -6.87
C CYS A 148 9.94 11.50 -6.96
N MET A 149 9.15 12.23 -6.16
CA MET A 149 9.23 13.69 -6.07
C MET A 149 10.57 14.18 -5.56
N GLN A 150 11.11 13.56 -4.50
CA GLN A 150 12.45 13.89 -4.00
C GLN A 150 13.56 13.62 -5.03
N ALA A 151 13.38 12.61 -5.88
CA ALA A 151 14.34 12.30 -6.93
C ALA A 151 14.33 13.36 -8.03
N ARG A 152 13.15 13.87 -8.41
CA ARG A 152 12.99 14.95 -9.39
C ARG A 152 13.84 16.18 -9.01
N ASP A 153 13.86 16.55 -7.74
CA ASP A 153 14.59 17.71 -7.23
C ASP A 153 16.12 17.58 -7.39
N ARG A 154 16.62 16.39 -7.73
CA ARG A 154 18.04 16.11 -7.97
C ARG A 154 18.40 16.02 -9.46
N ALA A 155 17.45 16.27 -10.35
CA ALA A 155 17.65 16.20 -11.79
C ALA A 155 18.79 17.13 -12.25
N TYR A 156 19.65 16.60 -13.12
CA TYR A 156 20.63 17.41 -13.84
C TYR A 156 20.06 17.72 -15.23
N CYS A 157 19.36 18.83 -15.35
CA CYS A 157 18.69 19.22 -16.58
C CYS A 157 18.91 20.70 -16.96
N PRO A 158 20.17 21.17 -17.12
CA PRO A 158 20.45 22.57 -17.39
C PRO A 158 19.98 23.02 -18.78
N TYR A 159 19.75 22.09 -19.72
CA TYR A 159 19.41 22.38 -21.11
C TYR A 159 17.90 22.52 -21.26
N SER A 160 17.13 21.49 -20.89
CA SER A 160 15.67 21.55 -20.99
C SER A 160 15.02 22.36 -19.86
N ARG A 161 15.70 22.45 -18.70
CA ARG A 161 15.12 22.94 -17.44
C ARG A 161 13.83 22.19 -17.07
N PHE A 162 13.75 20.93 -17.46
CA PHE A 162 12.60 20.06 -17.24
C PHE A 162 13.01 18.89 -16.33
N PRO A 163 12.86 19.04 -15.00
CA PRO A 163 13.27 18.02 -14.07
C PRO A 163 12.23 16.89 -14.02
N VAL A 164 12.71 15.65 -14.06
CA VAL A 164 11.91 14.43 -14.01
C VAL A 164 12.47 13.52 -12.92
N GLY A 165 11.59 12.99 -12.09
CA GLY A 165 11.92 12.01 -11.06
C GLY A 165 11.24 10.68 -11.36
N ALA A 166 11.88 9.60 -10.93
CA ALA A 166 11.31 8.27 -10.93
C ALA A 166 11.71 7.51 -9.65
N ALA A 167 10.82 6.64 -9.18
CA ALA A 167 11.10 5.70 -8.12
C ALA A 167 10.52 4.33 -8.49
N ILE A 168 11.36 3.29 -8.51
CA ILE A 168 10.97 1.93 -8.84
C ILE A 168 10.93 1.08 -7.58
N LEU A 169 9.84 0.33 -7.42
CA LEU A 169 9.62 -0.62 -6.33
C LEU A 169 10.05 -2.02 -6.77
N THR A 170 10.95 -2.60 -6.00
CA THR A 170 11.42 -3.97 -6.22
C THR A 170 10.45 -4.97 -5.58
N ALA A 171 10.44 -6.22 -6.05
CA ALA A 171 9.65 -7.29 -5.44
C ALA A 171 10.04 -7.58 -3.97
N GLY A 172 11.25 -7.18 -3.54
CA GLY A 172 11.70 -7.28 -2.15
C GLY A 172 11.32 -6.07 -1.28
N GLY A 173 10.55 -5.11 -1.80
CA GLY A 173 10.08 -3.94 -1.05
C GLY A 173 11.01 -2.73 -1.05
N ALA A 174 12.24 -2.85 -1.58
CA ALA A 174 13.15 -1.71 -1.71
C ALA A 174 12.68 -0.71 -2.78
N ILE A 175 12.80 0.59 -2.50
CA ILE A 175 12.50 1.68 -3.43
C ILE A 175 13.79 2.32 -3.91
N ILE A 176 13.99 2.32 -5.22
CA ILE A 176 15.20 2.83 -5.86
C ILE A 176 14.85 4.02 -6.74
N THR A 177 15.53 5.13 -6.52
CA THR A 177 15.22 6.41 -7.17
C THR A 177 16.17 6.74 -8.31
N GLY A 178 15.66 7.51 -9.27
CA GLY A 178 16.40 8.06 -10.39
C GLY A 178 15.84 9.41 -10.83
N CYS A 179 16.68 10.18 -11.51
CA CYS A 179 16.32 11.46 -12.12
C CYS A 179 16.91 11.55 -13.53
N ASN A 180 16.40 12.45 -14.36
CA ASN A 180 17.00 12.69 -15.67
C ASN A 180 18.37 13.38 -15.51
N VAL A 181 19.32 12.93 -16.35
CA VAL A 181 20.67 13.48 -16.42
C VAL A 181 20.94 13.79 -17.88
N GLU A 182 21.01 15.09 -18.17
CA GLU A 182 21.24 15.60 -19.52
C GLU A 182 22.72 15.70 -19.85
N ASN A 183 22.99 15.84 -21.14
CA ASN A 183 24.33 16.05 -21.66
C ASN A 183 24.29 17.05 -22.82
N ALA A 184 25.41 17.76 -23.06
CA ALA A 184 25.56 18.65 -24.20
C ALA A 184 25.28 17.94 -25.54
N SER A 185 25.69 16.67 -25.66
CA SER A 185 25.24 15.79 -26.73
C SER A 185 23.92 15.14 -26.34
N TYR A 186 22.80 15.68 -26.84
CA TYR A 186 21.45 15.32 -26.37
C TYR A 186 21.13 13.82 -26.49
N GLY A 187 21.75 13.11 -27.42
CA GLY A 187 21.58 11.65 -27.57
C GLY A 187 22.11 10.84 -26.37
N LEU A 188 22.96 11.43 -25.53
CA LEU A 188 23.51 10.82 -24.32
C LEU A 188 22.66 11.07 -23.07
N THR A 189 21.56 11.83 -23.19
CA THR A 189 20.64 12.09 -22.07
C THR A 189 19.94 10.80 -21.62
N VAL A 190 19.97 10.56 -20.31
CA VAL A 190 19.23 9.45 -19.67
C VAL A 190 18.01 9.98 -18.93
N CYS A 191 16.87 9.31 -19.10
CA CYS A 191 15.63 9.66 -18.42
C CYS A 191 15.59 9.10 -17.00
N ALA A 192 14.77 9.68 -16.13
CA ALA A 192 14.66 9.31 -14.73
C ALA A 192 14.34 7.82 -14.52
N GLU A 193 13.42 7.28 -15.31
CA GLU A 193 12.98 5.88 -15.26
C GLU A 193 14.13 4.94 -15.60
N ARG A 194 14.92 5.29 -16.62
CA ARG A 194 16.11 4.54 -17.04
C ARG A 194 17.19 4.62 -15.97
N THR A 195 17.42 5.78 -15.37
CA THR A 195 18.35 5.93 -14.23
C THR A 195 17.93 5.05 -13.05
N ALA A 196 16.64 5.06 -12.68
CA ALA A 196 16.13 4.29 -11.54
C ALA A 196 16.29 2.78 -11.75
N ILE A 197 15.90 2.26 -12.93
CA ILE A 197 16.00 0.83 -13.21
C ILE A 197 17.44 0.37 -13.42
N GLN A 198 18.29 1.16 -14.09
CA GLN A 198 19.71 0.84 -14.27
C GLN A 198 20.42 0.74 -12.92
N ARG A 199 20.13 1.68 -12.01
CA ARG A 199 20.64 1.62 -10.64
C ARG A 199 20.13 0.37 -9.91
N ALA A 200 18.84 0.08 -9.99
CA ALA A 200 18.27 -1.09 -9.35
C ALA A 200 18.91 -2.40 -9.85
N VAL A 201 19.18 -2.47 -11.14
CA VAL A 201 19.88 -3.59 -11.78
C VAL A 201 21.34 -3.66 -11.31
N ALA A 202 22.04 -2.55 -11.20
CA ALA A 202 23.40 -2.52 -10.67
C ALA A 202 23.44 -2.98 -9.19
N GLU A 203 22.41 -2.68 -8.41
CA GLU A 203 22.24 -3.11 -7.01
C GLU A 203 21.73 -4.57 -6.87
N GLY A 204 21.56 -5.30 -7.97
CA GLY A 204 21.22 -6.73 -7.97
C GLY A 204 19.72 -7.04 -8.07
N HIS A 205 18.84 -6.04 -8.16
CA HIS A 205 17.41 -6.24 -8.33
C HIS A 205 17.07 -6.52 -9.81
N ARG A 206 16.19 -7.50 -10.07
CA ARG A 206 15.73 -7.87 -11.43
C ARG A 206 14.22 -8.05 -11.54
N LYS A 207 13.49 -7.96 -10.42
CA LYS A 207 12.04 -8.11 -10.34
C LYS A 207 11.46 -6.85 -9.71
N PHE A 208 10.48 -6.26 -10.40
CA PHE A 208 9.89 -4.98 -10.04
C PHE A 208 8.38 -5.09 -10.07
N THR A 209 7.70 -4.36 -9.19
CA THR A 209 6.24 -4.40 -9.05
C THR A 209 5.60 -3.11 -9.52
N ALA A 210 6.23 -1.97 -9.24
CA ALA A 210 5.71 -0.66 -9.63
C ALA A 210 6.80 0.37 -9.92
N ILE A 211 6.46 1.41 -10.66
CA ILE A 211 7.27 2.63 -10.80
C ILE A 211 6.38 3.86 -10.68
N ALA A 212 6.83 4.87 -9.94
CA ALA A 212 6.24 6.21 -9.98
C ALA A 212 7.12 7.13 -10.83
N VAL A 213 6.49 8.02 -11.61
CA VAL A 213 7.16 9.02 -12.45
C VAL A 213 6.53 10.39 -12.22
N THR A 214 7.35 11.43 -12.12
CA THR A 214 6.91 12.80 -11.85
C THR A 214 7.70 13.81 -12.66
N CYS A 215 7.07 14.94 -12.98
CA CYS A 215 7.68 16.09 -13.63
C CYS A 215 6.95 17.37 -13.20
N ASP A 216 7.37 18.53 -13.69
CA ASP A 216 6.80 19.82 -13.27
C ASP A 216 5.44 20.19 -13.91
N ILE A 217 4.89 19.32 -14.76
CA ILE A 217 3.57 19.54 -15.37
C ILE A 217 2.47 19.28 -14.34
N ARG A 218 1.64 20.29 -14.07
CA ARG A 218 0.56 20.23 -13.06
C ARG A 218 -0.80 19.87 -13.64
N ASP A 219 -1.07 20.25 -14.89
CA ASP A 219 -2.41 20.17 -15.44
C ASP A 219 -2.74 18.79 -16.04
N SER A 220 -1.72 18.00 -16.42
CA SER A 220 -1.89 16.67 -17.02
C SER A 220 -0.98 15.63 -16.39
N PHE A 221 -1.34 14.35 -16.55
CA PHE A 221 -0.48 13.22 -16.20
C PHE A 221 0.42 12.89 -17.39
N VAL A 222 1.73 12.84 -17.15
CA VAL A 222 2.73 12.60 -18.20
C VAL A 222 3.34 11.23 -18.01
N GLY A 223 3.27 10.42 -19.06
CA GLY A 223 3.79 9.06 -19.09
C GLY A 223 5.29 8.98 -19.39
N PRO A 224 5.93 7.84 -19.09
CA PRO A 224 7.29 7.57 -19.53
C PRO A 224 7.40 7.63 -21.05
N CYS A 225 8.57 8.04 -21.56
CA CYS A 225 8.82 8.07 -23.01
C CYS A 225 8.91 6.65 -23.60
N GLY A 226 8.81 6.51 -24.91
CA GLY A 226 8.82 5.19 -25.58
C GLY A 226 10.05 4.35 -25.24
N ALA A 227 11.24 4.97 -25.17
CA ALA A 227 12.47 4.28 -24.80
C ALA A 227 12.42 3.75 -23.35
N CYS A 228 11.88 4.53 -22.41
CA CYS A 228 11.70 4.09 -21.03
C CYS A 228 10.72 2.92 -20.93
N ARG A 229 9.59 2.98 -21.65
CA ARG A 229 8.62 1.87 -21.70
C ARG A 229 9.28 0.58 -22.18
N GLN A 230 10.08 0.67 -23.26
CA GLN A 230 10.77 -0.48 -23.82
C GLN A 230 11.82 -1.07 -22.87
N VAL A 231 12.59 -0.23 -22.16
CA VAL A 231 13.54 -0.70 -21.14
C VAL A 231 12.83 -1.35 -19.97
N LEU A 232 11.71 -0.79 -19.52
CA LEU A 232 10.96 -1.33 -18.39
C LEU A 232 10.35 -2.71 -18.71
N ILE A 233 9.84 -2.90 -19.93
CA ILE A 233 9.24 -4.17 -20.39
C ILE A 233 10.23 -5.34 -20.40
N GLU A 234 11.53 -5.09 -20.58
CA GLU A 234 12.57 -6.11 -20.48
C GLU A 234 12.50 -6.87 -19.13
N PHE A 235 12.01 -6.21 -18.08
CA PHE A 235 11.93 -6.75 -16.72
C PHE A 235 10.52 -7.21 -16.32
N GLY A 236 9.56 -7.17 -17.24
CA GLY A 236 8.19 -7.66 -17.03
C GLY A 236 7.12 -6.72 -17.59
N THR A 237 6.01 -7.30 -18.03
CA THR A 237 4.86 -6.57 -18.58
C THR A 237 3.87 -6.10 -17.52
N ASP A 238 3.86 -6.73 -16.35
CA ASP A 238 2.87 -6.54 -15.30
C ASP A 238 3.25 -5.43 -14.31
N LEU A 239 4.21 -4.57 -14.70
CA LEU A 239 4.67 -3.46 -13.90
C LEU A 239 3.62 -2.35 -13.86
N VAL A 240 3.19 -2.00 -12.66
CA VAL A 240 2.27 -0.88 -12.41
C VAL A 240 3.02 0.44 -12.57
N VAL A 241 2.40 1.41 -13.23
CA VAL A 241 2.98 2.72 -13.47
C VAL A 241 2.09 3.80 -12.85
N TYR A 242 2.65 4.52 -11.88
CA TYR A 242 2.01 5.68 -11.25
C TYR A 242 2.51 6.96 -11.93
N LEU A 243 1.62 7.60 -12.69
CA LEU A 243 1.85 8.90 -13.28
C LEU A 243 1.48 9.96 -12.28
N THR A 244 2.44 10.70 -11.75
CA THR A 244 2.24 11.60 -10.62
C THR A 244 2.35 13.06 -11.03
N LYS A 245 1.63 13.92 -10.31
CA LYS A 245 1.72 15.37 -10.42
C LYS A 245 2.50 15.95 -9.22
N PRO A 246 3.00 17.19 -9.32
CA PRO A 246 3.71 17.85 -8.22
C PRO A 246 2.89 18.05 -6.93
N ASP A 247 1.56 17.94 -6.98
CA ASP A 247 0.68 18.00 -5.82
C ASP A 247 0.52 16.65 -5.08
N GLY A 248 1.17 15.60 -5.58
CA GLY A 248 1.11 14.24 -5.04
C GLY A 248 -0.08 13.42 -5.54
N SER A 249 -0.98 14.01 -6.34
CA SER A 249 -2.01 13.23 -7.03
C SER A 249 -1.39 12.34 -8.10
N TYR A 250 -2.01 11.18 -8.35
CA TYR A 250 -1.50 10.23 -9.32
C TYR A 250 -2.60 9.52 -10.09
N LYS A 251 -2.25 9.05 -11.28
CA LYS A 251 -3.03 8.13 -12.09
C LYS A 251 -2.27 6.82 -12.21
N GLU A 252 -2.94 5.73 -11.85
CA GLU A 252 -2.44 4.38 -12.05
C GLU A 252 -2.71 3.91 -13.49
N THR A 253 -1.76 3.20 -14.07
CA THR A 253 -1.85 2.49 -15.36
C THR A 253 -0.84 1.34 -15.35
N SER A 254 -0.71 0.60 -16.45
CA SER A 254 0.25 -0.50 -16.58
C SER A 254 1.19 -0.28 -17.75
N LEU A 255 2.37 -0.91 -17.73
CA LEU A 255 3.24 -0.93 -18.91
C LEU A 255 2.57 -1.53 -20.14
N LYS A 256 1.72 -2.54 -19.96
CA LYS A 256 0.96 -3.18 -21.04
C LYS A 256 0.01 -2.21 -21.74
N GLU A 257 -0.64 -1.32 -20.99
CA GLU A 257 -1.47 -0.24 -21.55
C GLU A 257 -0.63 0.83 -22.24
N LEU A 258 0.52 1.17 -21.65
CA LEU A 258 1.40 2.21 -22.18
C LEU A 258 2.18 1.74 -23.42
N LEU A 259 2.47 0.46 -23.58
CA LEU A 259 3.16 -0.09 -24.75
C LEU A 259 2.49 -1.40 -25.18
N PRO A 260 1.37 -1.33 -25.93
CA PRO A 260 0.67 -2.50 -26.40
C PRO A 260 1.52 -3.27 -27.42
N LEU A 261 1.42 -4.60 -27.39
CA LEU A 261 2.15 -5.51 -28.27
C LEU A 261 3.67 -5.22 -28.32
N PRO A 262 4.33 -5.17 -27.16
CA PRO A 262 5.71 -4.73 -27.12
C PRO A 262 6.65 -5.78 -27.72
N PHE A 263 7.72 -5.30 -28.35
CA PHE A 263 8.87 -6.17 -28.63
C PHE A 263 9.47 -6.64 -27.30
N SER A 264 9.84 -7.91 -27.23
CA SER A 264 10.32 -8.56 -26.00
C SER A 264 11.27 -9.72 -26.35
N PRO A 265 12.03 -10.25 -25.37
CA PRO A 265 12.92 -11.38 -25.59
C PRO A 265 12.24 -12.60 -26.22
N ALA A 266 10.94 -12.81 -26.00
CA ALA A 266 10.18 -13.89 -26.62
C ALA A 266 10.18 -13.86 -28.16
N HIS A 267 10.33 -12.67 -28.76
CA HIS A 267 10.41 -12.49 -30.21
C HIS A 267 11.79 -12.83 -30.78
N LEU A 268 12.80 -12.97 -29.92
CA LEU A 268 14.17 -13.33 -30.32
C LEU A 268 14.37 -14.86 -30.43
N GLY A 269 13.35 -15.66 -30.14
CA GLY A 269 13.43 -17.13 -30.18
C GLY A 269 14.40 -17.73 -29.16
N LYS A 270 14.62 -17.04 -28.04
CA LYS A 270 15.45 -17.47 -26.92
C LYS A 270 14.60 -17.90 -25.73
#